data_AF-A0A1Q3RGN7-F1
#
_entry.id   AF-A0A1Q3RGN7-F1
#
_cell.length_a   1.000
_cell.length_b   1.000
_cell.length_c   1.000
_cell.angle_alpha   90.00
_cell.angle_beta   90.00
_cell.angle_gamma   90.00
#
_symmetry.space_group_name_H-M   'P 1'
#
loop_
_entity.id
_entity.type
_entity.pdbx_description
1 polymer ?
#
loop_
_entity_poly.entity_id
_entity_poly.type
_entity_poly.pdbx_seq_one_letter_code
_entity_poly.pdbx_strand_id
1 'polypeptide(L)' 'MEHVNINEKFLRYLKRSHTGEGKAVQSKCLEMKFQMSGRKIRDIVNALRCEGHAICSDDGGYY' A
#
# COMPACT_ATOMS: atom_id res chain seq x y z
N MET A 1 0.32 24.36 2.86
CA MET A 1 -0.49 23.19 2.46
C MET A 1 0.37 21.98 2.68
N GLU A 2 0.04 21.11 3.63
CA GLU A 2 0.84 19.90 3.88
C GLU A 2 0.83 19.00 2.65
N HIS A 3 1.97 18.92 1.96
CA HIS A 3 2.24 17.83 1.03
C HIS A 3 2.38 16.54 1.84
N VAL A 4 1.26 15.96 2.25
CA VAL A 4 1.28 14.65 2.90
C VAL A 4 1.83 13.64 1.89
N ASN A 5 2.98 13.06 2.23
CA ASN A 5 3.72 12.10 1.43
C ASN A 5 2.81 10.94 1.01
N ILE A 6 2.81 10.59 -0.28
CA ILE A 6 1.97 9.52 -0.82
C ILE A 6 2.28 8.16 -0.17
N ASN A 7 3.56 7.89 0.17
CA ASN A 7 3.98 6.68 0.87
C ASN A 7 3.34 6.61 2.26
N GLU A 8 3.30 7.74 2.97
CA GLU A 8 2.69 7.82 4.29
C GLU A 8 1.17 7.61 4.23
N LYS A 9 0.49 8.22 3.25
CA LYS A 9 -0.95 7.98 3.01
C LYS A 9 -1.24 6.52 2.69
N PHE A 10 -0.40 5.92 1.85
CA PHE A 10 -0.50 4.51 1.48
C PHE A 10 -0.33 3.60 2.70
N LEU A 11 0.72 3.82 3.49
CA LEU A 11 0.99 3.06 4.71
C LEU A 11 -0.14 3.20 5.73
N ARG A 12 -0.62 4.43 5.99
CA ARG A 12 -1.72 4.69 6.91
C ARG A 12 -3.01 4.00 6.45
N TYR A 13 -3.26 3.91 5.15
CA TYR A 13 -4.41 3.21 4.60
C TYR A 13 -4.34 1.71 4.89
N LEU A 14 -3.19 1.06 4.63
CA LEU A 14 -3.00 -0.35 4.94
C LEU A 14 -3.15 -0.63 6.44
N LYS A 15 -2.42 0.11 7.28
CA LYS A 15 -2.44 -0.07 8.75
C LYS A 15 -3.81 0.10 9.41
N ARG A 16 -4.75 0.81 8.78
CA ARG A 16 -6.09 1.03 9.33
C ARG A 16 -7.05 -0.12 9.04
N SER A 17 -6.90 -0.81 7.92
CA SER A 17 -7.96 -1.70 7.40
C SER A 17 -7.47 -3.02 6.83
N HIS A 18 -6.20 -3.12 6.45
CA HIS A 18 -5.62 -4.25 5.74
C HIS A 18 -4.52 -4.86 6.62
N THR A 19 -4.89 -5.39 7.80
CA THR A 19 -3.92 -5.76 8.86
C THR A 19 -3.65 -7.27 8.92
N GLY A 20 -3.78 -7.97 7.80
CA GLY A 20 -3.65 -9.42 7.68
C GLY A 20 -4.22 -9.96 6.38
N GLU A 21 -3.87 -11.21 6.07
CA GLU A 21 -4.22 -11.90 4.82
C GLU A 21 -5.72 -11.85 4.51
N GLY A 22 -6.58 -12.16 5.48
CA GLY A 22 -8.04 -12.10 5.32
C GLY A 22 -8.61 -10.69 5.10
N LYS A 23 -7.78 -9.65 5.14
CA LYS A 23 -8.14 -8.25 4.85
C LYS A 23 -7.27 -7.65 3.75
N ALA A 24 -6.60 -8.46 2.93
CA ALA A 24 -5.78 -8.00 1.83
C ALA A 24 -6.56 -7.09 0.87
N VAL A 25 -5.89 -6.05 0.36
CA VAL A 25 -6.45 -5.20 -0.70
C VAL A 25 -5.76 -5.48 -2.03
N GLN A 26 -6.57 -5.80 -3.03
CA GLN A 26 -6.10 -6.07 -4.39
C GLN A 26 -5.39 -4.85 -5.00
N SER A 27 -4.35 -5.11 -5.81
CA SER A 27 -3.61 -4.06 -6.55
C SER A 27 -4.55 -3.12 -7.30
N LYS A 28 -5.55 -3.66 -8.00
CA LYS A 28 -6.50 -2.87 -8.79
C LYS A 28 -7.30 -1.87 -7.92
N CYS A 29 -7.65 -2.24 -6.70
CA CYS A 29 -8.32 -1.34 -5.75
C CYS A 29 -7.40 -0.20 -5.33
N LEU A 30 -6.12 -0.49 -5.07
CA LEU A 30 -5.13 0.53 -4.74
C LEU A 30 -4.84 1.46 -5.92
N GLU A 31 -4.73 0.91 -7.14
CA GLU A 31 -4.54 1.67 -8.37
C GLU A 31 -5.66 2.70 -8.58
N MET A 32 -6.92 2.27 -8.42
CA MET A 32 -8.09 3.17 -8.49
C MET A 32 -8.11 4.18 -7.33
N LYS A 33 -7.81 3.75 -6.10
CA LYS A 33 -7.87 4.63 -4.92
C LYS A 33 -6.82 5.73 -4.95
N PHE A 34 -5.61 5.39 -5.35
CA PHE A 34 -4.47 6.29 -5.35
C PHE A 34 -4.16 6.88 -6.73
N GLN A 35 -4.96 6.54 -7.76
CA GLN A 35 -4.84 7.05 -9.13
C GLN A 35 -3.43 6.87 -9.68
N MET A 36 -2.90 5.64 -9.55
CA MET A 36 -1.54 5.30 -9.97
C MET A 36 -1.46 3.91 -10.56
N SER A 37 -0.41 3.64 -11.33
CA SER A 37 -0.20 2.32 -11.93
C SER A 37 0.22 1.28 -10.90
N GLY A 38 -0.06 0.00 -11.18
CA GLY A 38 0.43 -1.11 -10.36
C GLY A 38 1.96 -1.15 -10.21
N ARG A 39 2.72 -0.57 -11.16
CA ARG A 39 4.16 -0.35 -10.99
C ARG A 39 4.45 0.59 -9.83
N LYS A 40 3.78 1.74 -9.79
CA LYS A 40 3.97 2.73 -8.73
C LYS A 40 3.58 2.17 -7.36
N ILE A 41 2.53 1.34 -7.30
CA ILE A 41 2.14 0.62 -6.08
C ILE A 41 3.30 -0.25 -5.58
N ARG A 42 3.88 -1.08 -6.45
CA ARG A 42 5.03 -1.94 -6.10
C ARG A 42 6.26 -1.13 -5.66
N ASP A 43 6.53 0.00 -6.32
CA ASP A 43 7.63 0.88 -5.94
C ASP A 43 7.43 1.47 -4.53
N ILE A 44 6.22 1.91 -4.21
CA ILE A 44 5.86 2.44 -2.87
C ILE A 44 5.99 1.34 -1.81
N VAL A 45 5.45 0.15 -2.08
CA VAL A 45 5.52 -0.98 -1.14
C VAL A 45 6.98 -1.38 -0.88
N ASN A 46 7.81 -1.45 -1.92
CA ASN A 46 9.22 -1.78 -1.76
C ASN A 46 9.97 -0.69 -0.98
N ALA A 47 9.71 0.59 -1.24
CA ALA A 47 10.30 1.68 -0.47
C ALA A 47 9.92 1.59 1.02
N LEU A 48 8.64 1.40 1.32
CA LEU A 48 8.14 1.24 2.70
C LEU A 48 8.75 0.02 3.41
N ARG A 49 8.96 -1.10 2.70
CA ARG A 49 9.65 -2.28 3.24
C ARG A 49 11.12 -1.96 3.58
N CYS A 50 11.82 -1.24 2.71
CA CYS A 50 13.19 -0.78 2.98
C CYS A 50 13.27 0.17 4.17
N GLU A 51 12.22 0.97 4.41
CA GLU A 51 12.07 1.83 5.59
C GLU A 51 11.72 1.05 6.87
N GLY A 52 11.53 -0.27 6.79
CA GLY A 52 11.25 -1.14 7.93
C GLY A 52 9.75 -1.35 8.23
N HIS A 53 8.86 -0.97 7.32
CA HIS A 53 7.43 -1.23 7.46
C HIS A 53 7.08 -2.64 6.98
N ALA A 54 6.54 -3.45 7.88
CA ALA A 54 5.97 -4.76 7.55
C ALA A 54 4.72 -4.57 6.69
N ILE A 55 4.84 -4.88 5.40
CA ILE A 55 3.74 -4.97 4.43
C ILE A 55 3.91 -6.32 3.74
N CYS A 56 2.95 -7.20 3.94
CA CYS A 56 2.85 -8.48 3.27
C CYS A 56 2.15 -8.32 1.91
N SER A 57 2.38 -9.28 1.04
CA SER A 57 1.67 -9.37 -0.22
C SER A 57 1.61 -10.80 -0.72
N ASP A 58 0.47 -11.19 -1.25
CA ASP A 58 0.21 -12.48 -1.88
C ASP A 58 -0.74 -12.31 -3.08
N ASP A 59 -1.28 -13.41 -3.59
CA ASP A 59 -2.23 -13.41 -4.71
C ASP A 59 -3.54 -12.65 -4.38
N GLY A 60 -3.87 -12.48 -3.08
CA GLY A 60 -5.02 -11.72 -2.60
C GLY A 60 -4.79 -10.20 -2.55
N GLY A 61 -3.54 -9.74 -2.49
CA GLY A 61 -3.19 -8.32 -2.51
C GLY A 61 -2.19 -7.93 -1.43
N TYR A 62 -2.32 -6.71 -0.89
CA TYR A 62 -1.40 -6.13 0.10
C TYR A 62 -2.08 -5.97 1.47
N TYR A 63 -1.32 -6.19 2.55
CA TYR A 63 -1.74 -5.98 3.93
C TYR A 63 -0.54 -5.69 4.84
#